data_AF-G2GLW4-F1
#
_entry.id   AF-G2GLW4-F1
#
_cell.length_a   1.000
_cell.length_b   1.000
_cell.length_c   1.000
_cell.angle_alpha   90.00
_cell.angle_beta   90.00
_cell.angle_gamma   90.00
#
_symmetry.space_group_name_H-M   'P 1'
#
loop_
_entity.id
_entity.type
_entity.pdbx_description
1 polymer ?
#
loop_
_entity_poly.entity_id
_entity_poly.type
_entity_poly.pdbx_seq_one_letter_code
_entity_poly.pdbx_strand_id
1 'polypeptide(L)' 'MSCLRHPAGAHLRPLRQSKNLTLTAAAQHFGVWPATISTLERGIRRDDDLAHAYRDWLQAA' A
#
# COMPACT_ATOMS: atom_id res chain seq x y z
N MET A 1 -15.63 18.74 -13.35
CA MET A 1 -15.58 18.95 -11.89
C MET A 1 -16.07 17.69 -11.19
N SER A 2 -15.17 16.85 -10.69
CA SER A 2 -15.45 15.91 -9.60
C SER A 2 -14.14 15.33 -9.12
N CYS A 3 -13.65 15.88 -8.02
CA CYS A 3 -12.43 15.46 -7.35
C CYS A 3 -12.71 14.13 -6.62
N LEU A 4 -12.65 13.00 -7.34
CA LEU A 4 -12.56 11.68 -6.72
C LEU A 4 -11.15 11.52 -6.15
N ARG A 5 -10.93 12.08 -4.95
CA ARG A 5 -9.76 11.76 -4.13
C ARG A 5 -9.97 10.33 -3.61
N HIS A 6 -9.74 9.34 -4.47
CA HIS A 6 -9.66 7.93 -4.07
C HIS A 6 -8.62 7.86 -2.95
N PRO A 7 -8.94 7.29 -1.78
CA PRO A 7 -7.95 7.16 -0.72
C PRO A 7 -6.80 6.31 -1.26
N ALA A 8 -5.60 6.89 -1.32
CA ALA A 8 -4.42 6.26 -1.91
C ALA A 8 -4.13 4.86 -1.35
N GLY A 9 -4.58 4.57 -0.11
CA GLY A 9 -4.47 3.27 0.55
C GLY A 9 -5.39 2.18 0.00
N ALA A 10 -6.59 2.50 -0.51
CA ALA A 10 -7.59 1.49 -0.89
C ALA A 10 -7.20 0.65 -2.12
N HIS A 11 -6.34 1.18 -2.99
CA HIS A 11 -5.86 0.47 -4.18
C HIS A 11 -4.66 -0.43 -3.92
N LEU A 12 -3.96 -0.26 -2.79
CA LEU A 12 -2.72 -0.99 -2.52
C LEU A 12 -3.00 -2.46 -2.23
N ARG A 13 -4.06 -2.77 -1.49
CA ARG A 13 -4.41 -4.15 -1.13
C ARG A 13 -4.83 -5.00 -2.35
N PRO A 14 -5.75 -4.56 -3.23
CA PRO A 14 -6.05 -5.31 -4.46
C PRO A 14 -4.84 -5.47 -5.37
N LEU A 15 -3.99 -4.44 -5.47
CA LEU A 15 -2.78 -4.48 -6.30
C LEU A 15 -1.74 -5.46 -5.76
N ARG A 16 -1.54 -5.51 -4.44
CA ARG A 16 -0.69 -6.53 -3.82
C ARG A 16 -1.23 -7.94 -4.06
N GLN A 17 -2.55 -8.13 -3.91
CA GLN A 17 -3.19 -9.42 -4.10
C GLN A 17 -3.09 -9.91 -5.55
N SER A 18 -3.23 -9.05 -6.55
CA SER A 18 -3.08 -9.45 -7.96
C SER A 18 -1.66 -9.89 -8.31
N LYS A 19 -0.66 -9.43 -7.55
CA LYS A 19 0.75 -9.85 -7.65
C LYS A 19 1.08 -11.09 -6.80
N ASN A 20 0.09 -11.69 -6.11
CA ASN A 20 0.27 -12.77 -5.15
C ASN A 20 1.31 -12.46 -4.05
N LEU A 21 1.49 -11.18 -3.73
CA LEU A 21 2.43 -10.74 -2.71
C LEU A 21 1.77 -10.81 -1.32
N THR A 22 2.51 -11.31 -0.34
CA THR A 22 2.04 -11.34 1.04
C THR A 22 2.24 -9.99 1.72
N LEU A 23 1.41 -9.70 2.71
CA LEU A 23 1.55 -8.48 3.51
C LEU A 23 2.88 -8.45 4.28
N THR A 24 3.40 -9.62 4.66
CA THR A 24 4.72 -9.79 5.27
C THR A 24 5.86 -9.48 4.29
N ALA A 25 5.74 -9.86 3.02
CA ALA A 25 6.75 -9.53 2.00
C ALA A 25 6.86 -8.02 1.79
N ALA A 26 5.73 -7.31 1.73
CA ALA A 26 5.72 -5.85 1.67
C ALA A 26 6.37 -5.24 2.93
N ALA A 27 6.00 -5.73 4.11
CA ALA A 27 6.55 -5.26 5.38
C ALA A 27 8.08 -5.44 5.46
N GLN A 28 8.59 -6.60 5.01
CA GLN A 28 10.02 -6.88 4.92
C GLN A 28 10.73 -5.97 3.93
N HIS A 29 10.15 -5.70 2.75
CA HIS A 29 10.73 -4.81 1.76
C HIS A 29 10.92 -3.38 2.29
N PHE A 30 9.95 -2.86 3.04
CA PHE A 30 10.00 -1.52 3.62
C PHE A 30 10.66 -1.47 5.01
N GLY A 31 11.06 -2.60 5.59
CA GLY A 31 11.63 -2.64 6.94
C GLY A 31 10.66 -2.18 8.03
N VAL A 32 9.35 -2.34 7.81
CA VAL A 32 8.28 -1.92 8.74
C VAL A 32 7.54 -3.12 9.31
N TRP A 33 6.75 -2.88 10.35
CA TRP A 33 5.87 -3.92 10.90
C TRP A 33 4.71 -4.23 9.94
N PRO A 34 4.27 -5.50 9.82
CA PRO A 34 3.08 -5.87 9.06
C PRO A 34 1.84 -5.05 9.42
N ALA A 35 1.67 -4.72 10.70
CA ALA A 35 0.58 -3.85 11.16
C ALA A 35 0.62 -2.46 10.49
N THR A 36 1.81 -1.93 10.20
CA THR A 36 1.96 -0.63 9.51
C THR A 36 1.42 -0.71 8.10
N ILE A 37 1.82 -1.72 7.32
CA ILE A 37 1.28 -1.98 5.98
C ILE A 37 -0.24 -2.20 6.03
N SER A 38 -0.75 -2.94 7.01
CA SER A 38 -2.19 -3.15 7.18
C SER A 38 -2.94 -1.84 7.45
N THR A 39 -2.46 -0.98 8.35
CA THR A 39 -3.07 0.33 8.62
C THR A 39 -3.02 1.27 7.41
N LEU A 40 -1.97 1.16 6.59
CA LEU A 40 -1.81 1.92 5.35
C LEU A 40 -2.79 1.45 4.26
N GLU A 41 -2.88 0.14 4.04
CA GLU A 41 -3.83 -0.48 3.10
C GLU A 41 -5.29 -0.21 3.48
N ARG A 42 -5.58 -0.05 4.77
CA ARG A 42 -6.92 0.30 5.27
C ARG A 42 -7.19 1.81 5.25
N GLY A 43 -6.20 2.65 4.93
CA GLY A 43 -6.33 4.10 4.95
C GLY A 43 -6.51 4.70 6.35
N ILE A 44 -6.18 3.96 7.41
CA ILE A 44 -6.22 4.46 8.80
C ILE A 44 -5.06 5.40 9.06
N ARG A 45 -3.87 5.02 8.56
CA ARG A 45 -2.67 5.83 8.61
C ARG A 45 -2.53 6.57 7.29
N ARG A 46 -2.37 7.88 7.37
CA ARG A 46 -2.08 8.74 6.22
C ARG A 46 -0.57 8.91 6.15
N ASP A 47 0.05 8.09 5.33
CA ASP A 47 1.48 8.08 5.06
C ASP A 47 1.64 8.08 3.54
N ASP A 48 1.55 9.27 2.96
CA ASP A 48 1.46 9.44 1.52
C ASP A 48 2.79 9.05 0.83
N ASP A 49 3.92 9.25 1.50
CA ASP A 49 5.25 8.84 1.01
C ASP A 49 5.39 7.31 0.95
N LEU A 50 5.04 6.63 2.05
CA LEU A 50 5.06 5.17 2.08
C LEU A 50 4.03 4.58 1.10
N ALA A 51 2.86 5.20 0.96
CA ALA A 51 1.86 4.78 -0.03
C ALA A 51 2.36 4.93 -1.47
N HIS A 52 3.13 5.97 -1.77
CA HIS A 52 3.73 6.17 -3.09
C HIS A 52 4.81 5.13 -3.36
N ALA A 53 5.79 4.99 -2.47
CA ALA A 53 6.85 4.00 -2.59
C ALA A 53 6.31 2.57 -2.68
N TYR A 54 5.24 2.26 -1.94
CA TYR A 54 4.57 0.97 -2.00
C TYR A 54 3.89 0.72 -3.34
N ARG A 55 3.24 1.74 -3.91
CA ARG A 55 2.66 1.63 -5.26
C ARG A 55 3.73 1.37 -6.31
N ASP A 56 4.83 2.13 -6.28
CA ASP A 56 5.92 1.99 -7.25
C ASP A 56 6.55 0.60 -7.19
N TRP A 57 6.79 0.10 -5.98
CA TRP A 57 7.29 -1.26 -5.78
C TRP A 57 6.33 -2.32 -6.35
N LEU A 58 5.03 -2.20 -6.08
CA LEU A 58 4.01 -3.13 -6.62
C LEU A 58 3.89 -3.08 -8.15
N GLN A 59 4.22 -1.94 -8.78
CA GLN A 59 4.23 -1.80 -10.23
C GLN A 59 5.49 -2.40 -10.86
N ALA A 60 6.62 -2.36 -10.15
CA ALA A 60 7.90 -2.90 -10.60
C ALA A 60 8.05 -4.42 -10.37
N ALA A 61 7.34 -4.99 -9.38
CA ALA A 61 7.29 -6.42 -9.08
C ALA A 61 6.44 -7.21 -10.09
#